data_AF-A0A959ANA3-F1
#
_entry.id   AF-A0A959ANA3-F1
#
_cell.length_a   1.000
_cell.length_b   1.000
_cell.length_c   1.000
_cell.angle_alpha   90.00
_cell.angle_beta   90.00
_cell.angle_gamma   90.00
#
_symmetry.space_group_name_H-M   'P 1'
#
loop_
_entity.id
_entity.type
_entity.pdbx_description
1 polymer ?
#
loop_
_entity_poly.entity_id
_entity_poly.type
_entity_poly.pdbx_seq_one_letter_code
_entity_poly.pdbx_strand_id
1 'polypeptide(L)' 'ETAAINAPLLLHYAGLDERVNAGWPDYEKALKANNKEYTAYIYPNVNHGFHNNTTPRYDEPAATLAWERTIAFFNEKLR' A
#
# COMPACT_ATOMS: atom_id res chain seq x y z
N GLU A 1 17.35 1.81 -8.01
CA GLU A 1 16.51 2.69 -7.16
C GLU A 1 16.02 1.98 -5.90
N THR A 2 15.36 0.82 -5.99
CA THR A 2 14.91 0.08 -4.79
C THR A 2 16.05 -0.27 -3.83
N ALA A 3 17.25 -0.55 -4.33
CA ALA A 3 18.45 -0.80 -3.54
C ALA A 3 18.75 0.28 -2.48
N ALA A 4 18.40 1.55 -2.75
CA ALA A 4 18.65 2.66 -1.85
C ALA A 4 17.59 2.83 -0.74
N ILE A 5 16.49 2.08 -0.78
CA ILE A 5 15.43 2.14 0.23
C ILE A 5 15.95 1.54 1.53
N ASN A 6 15.90 2.32 2.61
CA ASN A 6 16.28 1.86 3.95
C ASN A 6 15.08 1.78 4.92
N ALA A 7 13.97 2.44 4.60
CA ALA A 7 12.76 2.40 5.41
C ALA A 7 11.97 1.11 5.16
N PRO A 8 11.41 0.46 6.20
CA PRO A 8 10.38 -0.54 6.01
C PRO A 8 9.19 0.06 5.26
N LEU A 9 8.55 -0.72 4.39
CA LEU A 9 7.45 -0.24 3.55
C LEU A 9 6.12 -0.90 3.92
N LEU A 10 5.07 -0.08 4.05
CA LEU A 10 3.68 -0.51 4.05
C LEU A 10 2.98 0.09 2.83
N LEU A 11 2.49 -0.76 1.93
CA LEU A 11 1.87 -0.35 0.67
C LEU A 11 0.39 -0.75 0.63
N HIS A 12 -0.48 0.19 0.25
CA HIS A 12 -1.92 -0.03 0.11
C HIS A 12 -2.34 0.22 -1.33
N TYR A 13 -2.84 -0.82 -1.99
CA TYR A 13 -3.27 -0.80 -3.39
C TYR A 13 -4.77 -0.98 -3.53
N ALA A 14 -5.39 -0.20 -4.41
CA ALA A 14 -6.78 -0.39 -4.79
C ALA A 14 -6.88 -1.50 -5.85
N GLY A 15 -7.75 -2.49 -5.64
CA GLY A 15 -7.86 -3.65 -6.53
C GLY A 15 -8.30 -3.31 -7.95
N LEU A 16 -9.05 -2.22 -8.14
CA LEU A 16 -9.52 -1.74 -9.45
C LEU A 16 -8.58 -0.69 -10.08
N ASP A 17 -7.48 -0.31 -9.42
CA ASP A 17 -6.52 0.68 -9.95
C ASP A 17 -5.51 0.03 -10.91
N GLU A 18 -5.98 -0.36 -12.09
CA GLU A 18 -5.20 -1.09 -13.10
C GLU A 18 -3.90 -0.37 -13.48
N ARG A 19 -3.93 0.96 -13.58
CA ARG A 19 -2.78 1.76 -14.01
C ARG A 19 -1.63 1.70 -13.00
N VAL A 20 -1.94 1.78 -11.71
CA VAL A 20 -0.93 1.66 -10.65
C VAL A 20 -0.53 0.19 -10.48
N ASN A 21 -1.50 -0.73 -10.50
CA ASN A 21 -1.26 -2.16 -10.30
C ASN A 21 -0.39 -2.77 -11.40
N ALA A 22 -0.40 -2.22 -12.63
CA ALA A 22 0.48 -2.64 -13.71
C ALA A 22 1.97 -2.56 -13.34
N GLY A 23 2.37 -1.61 -12.48
CA GLY A 23 3.76 -1.47 -12.02
C GLY A 23 4.12 -2.33 -10.81
N TRP A 24 3.14 -2.93 -10.12
CA TRP A 24 3.37 -3.68 -8.89
C TRP A 24 4.28 -4.91 -9.08
N PRO A 25 4.11 -5.77 -10.11
CA PRO A 25 4.93 -6.97 -10.26
C PRO A 25 6.43 -6.68 -10.39
N ASP A 26 6.79 -5.68 -11.20
CA ASP A 26 8.20 -5.30 -11.39
C ASP A 26 8.77 -4.66 -10.12
N TYR A 27 7.98 -3.84 -9.42
CA TYR A 27 8.40 -3.24 -8.17
C TYR A 27 8.60 -4.29 -7.07
N GLU A 28 7.66 -5.23 -6.91
CA GLU A 28 7.76 -6.31 -5.93
C GLU A 28 8.99 -7.19 -6.20
N LYS A 29 9.22 -7.55 -7.47
CA LYS A 29 10.43 -8.29 -7.89
C LYS A 29 11.70 -7.55 -7.49
N ALA A 30 11.75 -6.23 -7.70
CA ALA A 30 12.89 -5.40 -7.33
C ALA A 30 13.06 -5.26 -5.81
N LEU A 31 11.98 -5.21 -5.03
CA LEU A 31 12.03 -5.21 -3.56
C LEU A 31 12.59 -6.53 -3.03
N LYS A 32 12.08 -7.67 -3.52
CA LYS A 32 12.56 -9.02 -3.18
C LYS A 32 14.04 -9.20 -3.53
N ALA A 33 14.44 -8.82 -4.74
CA ALA A 33 15.83 -8.94 -5.21
C ALA A 33 16.83 -8.13 -4.37
N ASN A 34 16.37 -7.05 -3.73
CA ASN A 34 17.20 -6.20 -2.87
C ASN A 34 16.95 -6.44 -1.37
N ASN A 35 16.28 -7.55 -1.02
CA ASN A 35 15.96 -7.94 0.36
C ASN A 35 15.33 -6.81 1.18
N LYS A 36 14.40 -6.06 0.56
CA LYS A 36 13.72 -4.95 1.24
C LYS A 36 12.59 -5.47 2.11
N GLU A 37 12.47 -4.89 3.29
CA GLU A 37 11.35 -5.16 4.19
C GLU A 37 10.11 -4.41 3.68
N TYR A 38 9.07 -5.16 3.32
CA TYR A 38 7.81 -4.58 2.87
C TYR A 38 6.61 -5.47 3.19
N THR A 39 5.46 -4.83 3.35
CA THR A 39 4.13 -5.46 3.38
C THR A 39 3.23 -4.72 2.39
N ALA A 40 2.56 -5.46 1.50
CA ALA A 40 1.62 -4.89 0.55
C ALA A 40 0.23 -5.50 0.73
N TYR A 41 -0.79 -4.65 0.73
CA TYR A 41 -2.19 -5.05 0.77
C TYR A 41 -2.92 -4.56 -0.49
N ILE A 42 -3.70 -5.45 -1.10
CA ILE A 42 -4.59 -5.11 -2.21
C ILE A 42 -6.03 -5.19 -1.69
N TYR A 43 -6.75 -4.08 -1.80
CA TYR A 43 -8.13 -3.95 -1.33
C TYR A 43 -9.08 -4.27 -2.49
N PRO A 44 -9.86 -5.35 -2.45
CA PRO A 44 -10.70 -5.74 -3.58
C PRO A 44 -11.84 -4.74 -3.79
N ASN A 45 -12.30 -4.60 -5.04
CA ASN A 45 -13.49 -3.84 -5.43
C ASN A 45 -13.47 -2.33 -5.11
N VAL A 46 -12.32 -1.74 -4.79
CA VAL A 46 -12.17 -0.30 -4.61
C VAL A 46 -11.24 0.29 -5.67
N ASN A 47 -11.45 1.57 -5.97
CA ASN A 47 -10.70 2.31 -6.98
C ASN A 47 -9.64 3.22 -6.35
N HIS A 48 -8.82 3.85 -7.19
CA HIS A 48 -7.82 4.82 -6.72
C HIS A 48 -8.44 5.89 -5.82
N GLY A 49 -7.79 6.17 -4.68
CA GLY A 49 -8.25 7.17 -3.72
C GLY A 49 -9.41 6.69 -2.83
N PHE A 50 -9.52 5.38 -2.57
CA PHE A 50 -10.54 4.80 -1.68
C PHE A 50 -10.54 5.38 -0.25
N HIS A 51 -9.42 5.95 0.20
CA HIS A 51 -9.31 6.61 1.50
C HIS A 51 -9.79 8.08 1.49
N ASN A 52 -10.04 8.68 0.32
CA ASN A 52 -10.42 10.09 0.25
C ASN A 52 -11.94 10.26 0.43
N ASN A 53 -12.34 10.57 1.66
CA ASN A 53 -13.72 10.78 2.11
C ASN A 53 -14.42 12.02 1.52
N THR A 54 -13.75 12.81 0.69
CA THR A 54 -14.36 13.96 -0.03
C THR A 54 -14.78 13.58 -1.46
N THR A 55 -14.62 12.32 -1.86
CA THR A 55 -14.87 11.86 -3.24
C THR A 55 -15.85 10.70 -3.28
N PRO A 56 -16.56 10.48 -4.40
CA PRO A 56 -17.44 9.30 -4.56
C PRO A 56 -16.72 7.95 -4.55
N ARG A 57 -15.37 7.95 -4.56
CA ARG A 57 -14.56 6.72 -4.54
C ARG A 57 -14.26 6.23 -3.13
N TYR A 58 -14.63 7.01 -2.11
CA TYR A 58 -14.45 6.64 -0.72
C TYR A 58 -15.10 5.29 -0.42
N ASP A 59 -14.33 4.41 0.19
CA ASP A 59 -14.80 3.13 0.72
C ASP A 59 -14.41 3.05 2.19
N GLU A 60 -15.37 3.25 3.07
CA GLU A 60 -15.14 3.30 4.53
C GLU A 60 -14.49 2.02 5.09
N PRO A 61 -14.92 0.80 4.70
CA PRO A 61 -14.27 -0.43 5.16
C PRO A 61 -12.78 -0.51 4.77
N ALA A 62 -12.46 -0.26 3.49
CA ALA A 62 -11.07 -0.29 3.02
C ALA A 62 -10.24 0.84 3.63
N ALA A 63 -10.80 2.05 3.73
CA ALA A 63 -10.15 3.21 4.34
C ALA A 63 -9.80 2.95 5.81
N THR A 64 -10.78 2.49 6.60
CA THR A 64 -10.59 2.16 8.01
C THR A 64 -9.51 1.08 8.19
N LEU A 65 -9.58 -0.02 7.42
CA LEU A 65 -8.60 -1.09 7.52
C LEU A 65 -7.19 -0.66 7.10
N ALA A 66 -7.06 0.16 6.04
CA ALA A 66 -5.77 0.74 5.65
C ALA A 66 -5.21 1.67 6.73
N TRP A 67 -6.07 2.44 7.38
CA TRP A 67 -5.67 3.33 8.47
C TRP A 67 -5.20 2.57 9.70
N GLU A 68 -5.95 1.55 10.14
CA GLU A 68 -5.56 0.68 11.26
C GLU A 68 -4.20 0.02 11.04
N ARG A 69 -3.97 -0.56 9.85
CA ARG A 69 -2.68 -1.14 9.47
C ARG A 69 -1.56 -0.11 9.49
N THR A 70 -1.84 1.12 9.07
CA THR A 70 -0.86 2.22 9.05
C THR A 70 -0.47 2.64 10.47
N ILE A 71 -1.44 2.81 11.35
CA ILE A 71 -1.17 3.14 12.76
C ILE A 71 -0.44 1.99 13.46
N ALA A 72 -0.82 0.74 13.21
CA ALA A 72 -0.13 -0.43 13.74
C ALA A 72 1.34 -0.48 13.26
N PHE A 73 1.57 -0.25 11.98
CA PHE A 73 2.93 -0.19 11.41
C PHE A 73 3.77 0.91 12.03
N PHE A 74 3.22 2.11 12.23
CA PHE A 74 3.95 3.18 12.93
C PHE A 74 4.24 2.84 14.39
N ASN A 75 3.30 2.22 15.09
CA ASN A 75 3.53 1.76 16.47
C ASN A 75 4.65 0.71 16.53
N GLU A 76 4.79 -0.13 15.51
CA GLU A 76 5.85 -1.14 15.44
C GLU A 76 7.22 -0.52 15.07
N LYS A 77 7.25 0.44 14.15
CA LYS A 77 8.51 0.96 13.57
C LYS A 77 9.07 2.22 14.21
N LEU A 78 8.25 3.01 14.91
CA LEU A 78 8.63 4.34 15.41
C LEU A 78 8.57 4.49 16.93
N ARG A 79 8.07 3.49 17.65
CA ARG A 79 8.01 3.51 19.12
C ARG A 79 9.14 2.70 19.75
#